data_AF-A0A1H1BDH4-F1
#
_entry.id   AF-A0A1H1BDH4-F1
#
_cell.length_a   1.000
_cell.length_b   1.000
_cell.length_c   1.000
_cell.angle_alpha   90.00
_cell.angle_beta   90.00
_cell.angle_gamma   90.00
#
_symmetry.space_group_name_H-M   'P 1'
#
loop_
_entity.id
_entity.type
_entity.pdbx_description
1 polymer ?
#
loop_
_entity_poly.entity_id
_entity_poly.type
_entity_poly.pdbx_seq_one_letter_code
_entity_poly.pdbx_strand_id
1 'polypeptide(L)'
;MIGVPRPAQQTLNMPMFPSSVLQRNKVAENRQIEANVGRFASESPAAHKTIDGLLASLIKLSALVEGNELRATVNLLSSYSSDQPRFGVIGQLGSGGFNRILDEARQGGSRAHRSGEEPLTLREKATAFFNLSNSAYFRETLERVHGSSELKKRVAEIVDVPYLESKQFGPARGSTKERQLPEQLALYTFNNENTQDASQNPHLYESTKDVNGRAVLSNPAKAGASLTRVQNDFREAAPQGSNVWVSAADLKADNRLSSRELDFARLNPRNRVDRDDGQFGDQGPIKSQASLPLEHTVIPRGNGFAVWRVKQGTGFAKDAAVQQKPVVAGPSGTTDRFMTAARLLGIGLVNTLGLNQPKAGESSEQADVRAQREMKELVRWMATGYLVDDNHHSMVEVNLGAANHGLPAQWGDSLYRELFFAPIAAHDFTISNSEVMNALNKQPSVSTHYEKFRHDLQGGGRAKVMPDGRIIGYQALWAP
;
A
#
# COMPACT_ATOMS: atom_id res chain seq x y z
N MET A 1 50.28 -41.17 -3.94
CA MET A 1 48.94 -40.89 -3.37
C MET A 1 49.10 -39.82 -2.31
N ILE A 2 48.70 -38.59 -2.59
CA ILE A 2 48.60 -37.49 -1.62
C ILE A 2 47.22 -36.88 -1.85
N GLY A 3 46.39 -36.93 -0.80
CA GLY A 3 44.97 -36.62 -0.84
C GLY A 3 44.69 -35.13 -0.95
N VAL A 4 43.75 -34.77 -1.83
CA VAL A 4 43.20 -33.43 -1.97
C VAL A 4 42.26 -33.16 -0.77
N PRO A 5 42.37 -32.02 -0.07
CA PRO A 5 41.46 -31.68 1.00
C PRO A 5 40.09 -31.28 0.42
N ARG A 6 39.02 -31.87 0.95
CA ARG A 6 37.64 -31.43 0.67
C ARG A 6 37.40 -30.04 1.30
N PRO A 7 36.69 -29.13 0.63
CA PRO A 7 36.28 -27.88 1.25
C PRO A 7 35.30 -28.17 2.38
N ALA A 8 35.54 -27.54 3.53
CA ALA A 8 34.69 -27.61 4.71
C ALA A 8 33.27 -27.13 4.37
N GLN A 9 32.29 -28.00 4.53
CA GLN A 9 30.89 -27.61 4.64
C GLN A 9 30.77 -26.74 5.89
N GLN A 10 30.72 -25.42 5.72
CA GLN A 10 30.19 -24.54 6.75
C GLN A 10 28.69 -24.81 6.84
N THR A 11 28.32 -25.69 7.76
CA THR A 11 26.97 -25.76 8.29
C THR A 11 26.66 -24.40 8.91
N LEU A 12 25.86 -23.59 8.20
CA LEU A 12 25.16 -22.45 8.77
C LEU A 12 24.32 -22.97 9.94
N ASN A 13 24.87 -22.88 11.15
CA ASN A 13 24.12 -23.03 12.38
C ASN A 13 23.18 -21.83 12.49
N MET A 14 22.03 -21.92 11.81
CA MET A 14 20.86 -21.12 12.13
C MET A 14 20.57 -21.35 13.62
N PRO A 15 20.37 -20.31 14.44
CA PRO A 15 19.87 -20.50 15.79
C PRO A 15 18.49 -21.16 15.67
N MET A 16 18.42 -22.47 15.95
CA MET A 16 17.16 -23.14 16.19
C MET A 16 16.56 -22.53 17.46
N PHE A 17 15.56 -21.68 17.29
CA PHE A 17 14.69 -21.31 18.39
C PHE A 17 14.00 -22.58 18.91
N PRO A 18 13.88 -22.75 20.24
CA PRO A 18 13.26 -23.93 20.80
C PRO A 18 11.82 -24.06 20.26
N SER A 19 11.52 -25.22 19.70
CA SER A 19 10.22 -25.64 19.16
C SER A 19 9.13 -25.84 20.22
N SER A 20 9.30 -25.23 21.40
CA SER A 20 8.33 -25.21 22.48
C SER A 20 7.65 -23.84 22.52
N VAL A 21 6.60 -23.69 21.71
CA VAL A 21 5.32 -22.99 21.95
C VAL A 21 4.60 -23.02 20.58
N LEU A 22 3.98 -24.16 20.28
CA LEU A 22 2.87 -24.24 19.34
C LEU A 22 1.62 -23.63 20.02
N GLN A 23 1.69 -22.36 20.46
CA GLN A 23 0.46 -21.61 20.68
C GLN A 23 -0.01 -21.16 19.31
N ARG A 24 -0.93 -21.93 18.71
CA ARG A 24 -1.73 -21.39 17.61
C ARG A 24 -2.55 -20.25 18.20
N ASN A 25 -2.06 -19.03 18.03
CA ASN A 25 -2.78 -17.84 18.44
C ASN A 25 -4.19 -17.85 17.85
N LYS A 26 -5.18 -17.47 18.65
CA LYS A 26 -6.55 -17.26 18.16
C LYS A 26 -6.57 -16.04 17.24
N VAL A 27 -7.60 -15.94 16.38
CA VAL A 27 -7.78 -14.80 15.46
C VAL A 27 -7.70 -13.45 16.19
N ALA A 28 -8.26 -13.33 17.39
CA ALA A 28 -8.22 -12.09 18.19
C ALA A 28 -6.78 -11.70 18.61
N GLU A 29 -5.98 -12.67 19.04
CA GLU A 29 -4.57 -12.44 19.39
C GLU A 29 -3.76 -12.03 18.16
N ASN A 30 -4.00 -12.68 17.01
CA ASN A 30 -3.35 -12.31 15.76
C ASN A 30 -3.72 -10.89 15.29
N ARG A 31 -4.96 -10.42 15.52
CA ARG A 31 -5.34 -9.02 15.23
C ARG A 31 -4.53 -8.02 16.05
N GLN A 32 -4.35 -8.29 17.34
CA GLN A 32 -3.58 -7.43 18.22
C GLN A 32 -2.10 -7.37 17.79
N ILE A 33 -1.53 -8.51 17.40
CA ILE A 33 -0.17 -8.59 16.84
C ILE A 33 -0.09 -7.76 15.56
N GLU A 34 -1.02 -7.95 14.61
CA GLU A 34 -1.02 -7.22 13.33
C GLU A 34 -1.10 -5.70 13.52
N ALA A 35 -1.88 -5.23 14.49
CA ALA A 35 -1.95 -3.80 14.76
C ALA A 35 -0.69 -3.24 15.41
N ASN A 36 -0.08 -3.97 16.34
CA ASN A 36 1.20 -3.55 16.91
C ASN A 36 2.30 -3.51 15.84
N VAL A 37 2.36 -4.53 14.98
CA VAL A 37 3.29 -4.59 13.83
C VAL A 37 3.02 -3.47 12.84
N GLY A 38 1.75 -3.27 12.46
CA GLY A 38 1.33 -2.22 11.55
C GLY A 38 1.72 -0.84 12.05
N ARG A 39 1.47 -0.56 13.34
CA ARG A 39 1.87 0.71 13.96
C ARG A 39 3.38 0.89 14.01
N PHE A 40 4.11 -0.13 14.45
CA PHE A 40 5.57 -0.06 14.47
C PHE A 40 6.14 0.18 13.06
N ALA A 41 5.60 -0.51 12.05
CA ALA A 41 5.97 -0.29 10.66
C ALA A 41 5.65 1.14 10.21
N SER A 42 4.49 1.69 10.60
CA SER A 42 4.05 3.03 10.19
C SER A 42 4.89 4.15 10.79
N GLU A 43 5.52 3.94 11.94
CA GLU A 43 6.44 4.87 12.59
C GLU A 43 7.92 4.58 12.25
N SER A 44 8.22 3.46 11.60
CA SER A 44 9.60 3.02 11.40
C SER A 44 10.38 3.91 10.42
N PRO A 45 11.64 4.26 10.72
CA PRO A 45 12.52 4.95 9.78
C PRO A 45 12.65 4.20 8.45
N ALA A 46 12.70 2.87 8.50
CA ALA A 46 12.79 2.02 7.31
C ALA A 46 11.62 2.26 6.33
N ALA A 47 10.38 2.29 6.82
CA ALA A 47 9.21 2.54 5.98
C ALA A 47 9.19 3.96 5.42
N HIS A 48 9.50 4.97 6.26
CA HIS A 48 9.55 6.37 5.85
C HIS A 48 10.63 6.63 4.79
N LYS A 49 11.85 6.13 5.00
CA LYS A 49 12.95 6.29 4.03
C LYS A 49 12.69 5.54 2.73
N THR A 50 12.01 4.39 2.80
CA THR A 50 11.60 3.65 1.60
C THR A 50 10.62 4.46 0.75
N ILE A 51 9.58 5.04 1.37
CA ILE A 51 8.61 5.83 0.60
C ILE A 51 9.20 7.16 0.11
N ASP A 52 10.10 7.78 0.87
CA ASP A 52 10.82 8.98 0.44
C ASP A 52 11.70 8.68 -0.78
N GLY A 53 12.42 7.55 -0.79
CA GLY A 53 13.22 7.13 -1.94
C GLY A 53 12.38 6.82 -3.18
N LEU A 54 11.19 6.24 -3.02
CA LEU A 54 10.25 6.00 -4.11
C LEU A 54 9.69 7.30 -4.69
N LEU A 55 9.28 8.24 -3.83
CA LEU A 55 8.80 9.56 -4.25
C LEU A 55 9.93 10.34 -4.94
N ALA A 56 11.14 10.34 -4.40
CA ALA A 56 12.30 10.99 -5.00
C ALA A 56 12.62 10.42 -6.38
N SER A 57 12.59 9.09 -6.52
CA SER A 57 12.79 8.40 -7.80
C SER A 57 11.73 8.78 -8.82
N LEU A 58 10.46 8.84 -8.41
CA LEU A 58 9.35 9.26 -9.27
C LEU A 58 9.51 10.71 -9.72
N ILE A 59 9.90 11.62 -8.82
CA ILE A 59 10.15 13.04 -9.14
C ILE A 59 11.30 13.17 -10.14
N LYS A 60 12.42 12.48 -9.89
CA LYS A 60 13.61 12.51 -10.76
C LYS A 60 13.28 11.94 -12.14
N LEU A 61 12.52 10.84 -12.21
CA LEU A 61 12.05 10.27 -13.48
C LEU A 61 11.24 11.28 -14.29
N SER A 62 10.22 11.89 -13.68
CA SER A 62 9.35 12.86 -14.35
C SER A 62 10.15 14.07 -14.84
N ALA A 63 11.07 14.61 -14.02
CA ALA A 63 11.94 15.71 -14.42
C ALA A 63 12.82 15.36 -15.64
N LEU A 64 13.41 14.17 -15.65
CA LEU A 64 14.25 13.72 -16.78
C LEU A 64 13.45 13.51 -18.06
N VAL A 65 12.24 12.92 -17.96
CA VAL A 65 11.40 12.65 -19.13
C VAL A 65 10.78 13.93 -19.69
N GLU A 66 10.40 14.90 -18.85
CA GLU A 66 9.93 16.20 -19.32
C GLU A 66 11.05 17.12 -19.82
N GLY A 67 12.28 16.90 -19.35
CA GLY A 67 13.40 17.83 -19.58
C GLY A 67 13.22 19.18 -18.89
N ASN A 68 12.21 19.34 -18.03
CA ASN A 68 11.89 20.57 -17.33
C ASN A 68 11.21 20.25 -15.97
N GLU A 69 11.83 20.68 -14.87
CA GLU A 69 11.35 20.38 -13.52
C GLU A 69 10.02 21.03 -13.18
N LEU A 70 9.76 22.25 -13.68
CA LEU A 70 8.51 22.95 -13.45
C LEU A 70 7.35 22.21 -14.14
N ARG A 71 7.54 21.82 -15.40
CA ARG A 71 6.56 21.04 -16.15
C ARG A 71 6.27 19.70 -15.47
N ALA A 72 7.32 18.99 -15.05
CA ALA A 72 7.18 17.75 -14.30
C ALA A 72 6.39 17.94 -13.00
N THR A 73 6.71 18.98 -12.23
CA THR A 73 6.03 19.29 -10.97
C THR A 73 4.55 19.62 -11.20
N VAL A 74 4.22 20.39 -12.24
CA VAL A 74 2.83 20.72 -12.60
C VAL A 74 2.05 19.47 -13.01
N ASN A 75 2.64 18.59 -13.82
CA ASN A 75 1.99 17.34 -14.24
C ASN A 75 1.77 16.37 -13.06
N LEU A 76 2.76 16.27 -12.16
CA LEU A 76 2.63 15.48 -10.93
C LEU A 76 1.54 16.05 -10.01
N LEU A 77 1.51 17.37 -9.82
CA LEU A 77 0.46 18.03 -9.04
C LEU A 77 -0.92 17.77 -9.64
N SER A 78 -1.09 17.95 -10.95
CA SER A 78 -2.35 17.68 -11.66
C SER A 78 -2.79 16.21 -11.51
N SER A 79 -1.84 15.27 -11.55
CA SER A 79 -2.11 13.85 -11.35
C SER A 79 -2.49 13.50 -9.91
N TYR A 80 -1.94 14.23 -8.94
CA TYR A 80 -2.29 14.14 -7.53
C TYR A 80 -3.66 14.76 -7.23
N SER A 81 -3.96 15.89 -7.86
CA SER A 81 -5.20 16.67 -7.71
C SER A 81 -6.20 16.33 -8.84
N SER A 82 -6.73 15.11 -8.87
CA SER A 82 -7.82 14.78 -9.82
C SER A 82 -9.03 15.73 -9.66
N ASP A 83 -9.66 16.11 -10.78
CA ASP A 83 -10.88 16.96 -10.87
C ASP A 83 -12.09 16.44 -10.07
N GLN A 84 -12.02 15.22 -9.56
CA GLN A 84 -12.94 14.69 -8.56
C GLN A 84 -12.15 14.26 -7.32
N PRO A 85 -12.02 15.11 -6.29
CA PRO A 85 -11.44 14.70 -5.02
C PRO A 85 -12.08 13.41 -4.53
N ARG A 86 -11.31 12.32 -4.52
CA ARG A 86 -11.72 11.13 -3.80
C ARG A 86 -11.37 11.38 -2.35
N PHE A 87 -12.35 11.85 -1.57
CA PHE A 87 -12.26 12.15 -0.13
C PHE A 87 -11.68 11.02 0.76
N GLY A 88 -11.31 9.85 0.23
CA GLY A 88 -10.56 8.82 0.97
C GLY A 88 -9.05 9.04 1.03
N VAL A 89 -8.56 10.12 0.42
CA VAL A 89 -7.16 10.58 0.48
C VAL A 89 -7.10 11.68 1.53
N ILE A 90 -6.35 11.48 2.61
CA ILE A 90 -5.96 12.59 3.49
C ILE A 90 -5.29 13.63 2.62
N GLY A 91 -5.91 14.80 2.53
CA GLY A 91 -5.41 15.90 1.74
C GLY A 91 -5.24 15.52 0.27
N GLN A 92 -6.27 15.72 -0.55
CA GLN A 92 -5.98 16.51 -1.75
C GLN A 92 -5.51 17.86 -1.22
N LEU A 93 -4.23 17.89 -0.86
CA LEU A 93 -3.55 19.07 -0.44
C LEU A 93 -3.74 20.00 -1.63
N GLY A 94 -4.27 21.20 -1.37
CA GLY A 94 -3.87 22.30 -2.25
C GLY A 94 -2.35 22.26 -2.43
N SER A 95 -1.84 22.89 -3.47
CA SER A 95 -0.43 22.90 -3.86
C SER A 95 0.59 22.88 -2.71
N GLY A 96 0.33 23.59 -1.60
CA GLY A 96 1.19 23.65 -0.41
C GLY A 96 1.55 22.32 0.27
N GLY A 97 0.61 21.39 0.45
CA GLY A 97 0.94 20.12 1.10
C GLY A 97 1.59 19.11 0.14
N PHE A 98 1.21 19.15 -1.14
CA PHE A 98 1.88 18.34 -2.16
C PHE A 98 3.35 18.75 -2.28
N ASN A 99 3.63 20.05 -2.33
CA ASN A 99 5.00 20.57 -2.33
C ASN A 99 5.79 20.10 -1.12
N ARG A 100 5.18 20.08 0.08
CA ARG A 100 5.84 19.56 1.28
C ARG A 100 6.23 18.08 1.15
N ILE A 101 5.35 17.23 0.59
CA ILE A 101 5.66 15.82 0.31
C ILE A 101 6.84 15.70 -0.65
N LEU A 102 6.85 16.48 -1.74
CA LEU A 102 7.94 16.46 -2.71
C LEU A 102 9.26 16.95 -2.12
N ASP A 103 9.21 18.01 -1.31
CA ASP A 103 10.39 18.62 -0.68
C ASP A 103 11.02 17.66 0.34
N GLU A 104 10.22 17.01 1.19
CA GLU A 104 10.71 16.03 2.16
C GLU A 104 11.34 14.82 1.46
N ALA A 105 10.71 14.34 0.37
CA ALA A 105 11.25 13.24 -0.44
C ALA A 105 12.59 13.60 -1.09
N ARG A 106 12.73 14.81 -1.68
CA ARG A 106 13.97 15.28 -2.32
C ARG A 106 15.13 15.43 -1.33
N GLN A 107 14.83 15.81 -0.09
CA GLN A 107 15.84 16.13 0.93
C GLN A 107 16.18 14.94 1.82
N GLY A 108 15.53 13.78 1.61
CA GLY A 108 15.85 12.55 2.32
C GLY A 108 15.40 12.52 3.77
N GLY A 109 14.36 13.26 4.16
CA GLY A 109 13.80 13.21 5.51
C GLY A 109 13.17 14.52 5.95
N SER A 110 12.51 14.50 7.12
CA SER A 110 11.92 15.68 7.72
C SER A 110 12.99 16.75 7.87
N ARG A 111 12.95 17.80 7.05
CA ARG A 111 13.68 19.03 7.37
C ARG A 111 13.26 19.44 8.78
N ALA A 112 14.09 20.20 9.47
CA ALA A 112 13.60 21.19 10.41
C ALA A 112 12.77 22.24 9.64
N HIS A 113 11.65 21.82 9.03
CA HIS A 113 10.61 22.72 8.57
C HIS A 113 10.17 23.49 9.81
N ARG A 114 10.05 24.81 9.64
CA ARG A 114 9.77 25.84 10.66
C ARG A 114 9.39 25.26 12.02
N SER A 115 10.23 25.50 13.03
CA SER A 115 9.98 25.12 14.43
C SER A 115 8.49 25.17 14.77
N GLY A 116 7.83 24.01 14.91
CA GLY A 116 6.41 23.91 15.24
C GLY A 116 5.49 23.15 14.26
N GLU A 117 5.94 22.76 13.07
CA GLU A 117 5.12 21.94 12.15
C GLU A 117 5.23 20.43 12.44
N GLU A 118 4.09 19.73 12.55
CA GLU A 118 4.05 18.26 12.72
C GLU A 118 4.67 17.52 11.52
N PRO A 119 5.45 16.43 11.72
CA PRO A 119 6.04 15.63 10.64
C PRO A 119 5.03 15.02 9.66
N LEU A 120 5.45 14.73 8.42
CA LEU A 120 4.64 13.96 7.46
C LEU A 120 4.51 12.51 7.93
N THR A 121 3.29 11.99 7.98
CA THR A 121 3.03 10.58 8.31
C THR A 121 3.35 9.67 7.13
N LEU A 122 3.65 8.39 7.39
CA LEU A 122 3.81 7.39 6.33
C LEU A 122 2.59 7.35 5.41
N ARG A 123 1.41 7.47 6.00
CA ARG A 123 0.13 7.45 5.30
C ARG A 123 0.03 8.49 4.20
N GLU A 124 0.46 9.71 4.48
CA GLU A 124 0.37 10.82 3.53
C GLU A 124 1.31 10.61 2.35
N LYS A 125 2.55 10.21 2.65
CA LYS A 125 3.57 9.88 1.65
C LYS A 125 3.16 8.70 0.78
N ALA A 126 2.70 7.61 1.39
CA ALA A 126 2.31 6.38 0.71
C ALA A 126 1.04 6.59 -0.14
N THR A 127 0.08 7.37 0.35
CA THR A 127 -1.11 7.73 -0.44
C THR A 127 -0.74 8.57 -1.66
N ALA A 128 0.17 9.55 -1.50
CA ALA A 128 0.65 10.34 -2.63
C ALA A 128 1.37 9.48 -3.66
N PHE A 129 2.32 8.65 -3.23
CA PHE A 129 3.01 7.74 -4.14
C PHE A 129 2.05 6.78 -4.85
N PHE A 130 1.08 6.20 -4.13
CA PHE A 130 0.08 5.32 -4.71
C PHE A 130 -0.72 6.05 -5.81
N ASN A 131 -1.21 7.25 -5.53
CA ASN A 131 -1.97 8.02 -6.52
C ASN A 131 -1.13 8.38 -7.75
N LEU A 132 0.10 8.86 -7.54
CA LEU A 132 1.01 9.23 -8.62
C LEU A 132 1.38 8.02 -9.48
N SER A 133 1.77 6.90 -8.86
CA SER A 133 2.14 5.67 -9.57
C SER A 133 0.97 4.95 -10.25
N ASN A 134 -0.27 5.30 -9.90
CA ASN A 134 -1.48 4.80 -10.56
C ASN A 134 -2.12 5.83 -11.52
N SER A 135 -1.45 6.97 -11.75
CA SER A 135 -1.95 8.03 -12.62
C SER A 135 -1.70 7.74 -14.11
N ALA A 136 -2.49 8.36 -14.98
CA ALA A 136 -2.24 8.35 -16.42
C ALA A 136 -0.86 8.94 -16.76
N TYR A 137 -0.46 9.99 -16.07
CA TYR A 137 0.83 10.64 -16.30
C TYR A 137 2.04 9.73 -16.04
N PHE A 138 2.04 8.99 -14.93
CA PHE A 138 3.13 8.05 -14.63
C PHE A 138 3.23 6.94 -15.68
N ARG A 139 2.07 6.45 -16.13
CA ARG A 139 2.00 5.51 -17.24
C ARG A 139 2.57 6.08 -18.53
N GLU A 140 2.10 7.25 -18.97
CA GLU A 140 2.57 7.90 -20.20
C GLU A 140 4.08 8.16 -20.14
N THR A 141 4.58 8.51 -18.95
CA THR A 141 6.02 8.63 -18.70
C THR A 141 6.77 7.32 -18.97
N LEU A 142 6.27 6.19 -18.47
CA LEU A 142 6.86 4.87 -18.72
C LEU A 142 6.72 4.42 -20.18
N GLU A 143 5.61 4.75 -20.85
CA GLU A 143 5.40 4.49 -22.29
C GLU A 143 6.45 5.23 -23.14
N ARG A 144 6.69 6.51 -22.82
CA ARG A 144 7.72 7.32 -23.47
C ARG A 144 9.11 6.74 -23.27
N VAL A 145 9.44 6.30 -22.04
CA VAL A 145 10.71 5.62 -21.76
C VAL A 145 10.81 4.32 -22.56
N HIS A 146 9.79 3.48 -22.52
CA HIS A 146 9.79 2.20 -23.24
C HIS A 146 9.95 2.38 -24.77
N GLY A 147 9.34 3.40 -25.35
CA GLY A 147 9.42 3.70 -26.78
C GLY A 147 10.71 4.41 -27.23
N SER A 148 11.58 4.84 -26.32
CA SER A 148 12.76 5.65 -26.66
C SER A 148 14.06 5.10 -26.08
N SER A 149 14.96 4.66 -26.97
CA SER A 149 16.30 4.20 -26.61
C SER A 149 17.14 5.30 -25.93
N GLU A 150 16.91 6.57 -26.26
CA GLU A 150 17.57 7.70 -25.61
C GLU A 150 17.08 7.86 -24.16
N LEU A 151 15.76 7.85 -23.95
CA LEU A 151 15.19 7.99 -22.61
C LEU A 151 15.56 6.80 -21.73
N LYS A 152 15.59 5.57 -22.26
CA LYS A 152 16.06 4.38 -21.53
C LYS A 152 17.45 4.59 -20.94
N LYS A 153 18.40 5.08 -21.74
CA LYS A 153 19.76 5.39 -21.27
C LYS A 153 19.74 6.49 -20.21
N ARG A 154 18.95 7.54 -20.43
CA ARG A 154 18.86 8.69 -19.52
C ARG A 154 18.28 8.35 -18.16
N VAL A 155 17.36 7.39 -18.09
CA VAL A 155 16.66 7.02 -16.84
C VAL A 155 17.15 5.71 -16.21
N ALA A 156 18.20 5.09 -16.75
CA ALA A 156 18.69 3.76 -16.32
C ALA A 156 19.13 3.71 -14.85
N GLU A 157 19.51 4.84 -14.24
CA GLU A 157 19.83 4.93 -12.81
C GLU A 157 18.60 4.95 -11.88
N ILE A 158 17.40 4.97 -12.47
CA ILE A 158 16.13 5.14 -11.74
C ILE A 158 15.19 3.98 -12.08
N VAL A 159 15.04 3.71 -13.37
CA VAL A 159 14.09 2.74 -13.89
C VAL A 159 14.82 1.42 -14.16
N ASP A 160 14.23 0.32 -13.70
CA ASP A 160 14.65 -1.01 -14.17
C ASP A 160 14.14 -1.20 -15.61
N VAL A 161 14.98 -0.82 -16.57
CA VAL A 161 14.68 -0.88 -18.01
C VAL A 161 14.43 -2.33 -18.47
N PRO A 162 15.26 -3.34 -18.12
CA PRO A 162 14.96 -4.73 -18.44
C PRO A 162 13.59 -5.18 -17.93
N TYR A 163 13.24 -4.80 -16.69
CA TYR A 163 11.93 -5.10 -16.13
C TYR A 163 10.81 -4.39 -16.91
N LEU A 164 10.96 -3.12 -17.27
CA LEU A 164 9.99 -2.36 -18.09
C LEU A 164 9.80 -3.01 -19.47
N GLU A 165 10.88 -3.41 -20.14
CA GLU A 165 10.87 -4.04 -21.46
C GLU A 165 10.31 -5.46 -21.46
N SER A 166 10.34 -6.15 -20.32
CA SER A 166 9.67 -7.44 -20.18
C SER A 166 8.13 -7.35 -20.22
N LYS A 167 7.56 -6.15 -20.40
CA LYS A 167 6.10 -5.87 -20.34
C LYS A 167 5.58 -5.24 -21.67
N GLN A 168 4.26 -5.23 -21.90
CA GLN A 168 3.63 -4.86 -23.19
C GLN A 168 2.43 -3.88 -23.11
N PHE A 169 2.44 -2.62 -23.60
CA PHE A 169 1.47 -1.52 -23.24
C PHE A 169 -0.04 -1.73 -23.59
N GLY A 170 -1.02 -1.19 -22.82
CA GLY A 170 -2.49 -1.42 -23.01
C GLY A 170 -3.42 -0.55 -22.19
N PRO A 171 -4.72 -0.39 -22.48
CA PRO A 171 -5.52 0.76 -22.13
C PRO A 171 -5.79 0.89 -20.65
N ALA A 172 -6.09 2.12 -20.29
CA ALA A 172 -6.32 2.53 -18.94
C ALA A 172 -7.60 1.89 -18.37
N ARG A 173 -7.57 1.57 -17.07
CA ARG A 173 -8.73 1.06 -16.35
C ARG A 173 -9.81 2.14 -16.28
N GLY A 174 -10.86 2.01 -17.09
CA GLY A 174 -12.02 2.92 -17.09
C GLY A 174 -12.36 3.58 -18.43
N SER A 175 -11.64 3.30 -19.53
CA SER A 175 -12.00 3.81 -20.86
C SER A 175 -13.09 2.94 -21.51
N THR A 176 -14.36 3.22 -21.23
CA THR A 176 -15.50 2.38 -21.65
C THR A 176 -16.02 2.60 -23.08
N LYS A 177 -15.30 3.31 -23.97
CA LYS A 177 -15.75 3.48 -25.36
C LYS A 177 -14.60 3.53 -26.34
N GLU A 178 -14.06 2.38 -26.70
CA GLU A 178 -13.52 2.07 -28.04
C GLU A 178 -13.17 0.58 -28.10
N ARG A 179 -13.21 0.00 -29.31
CA ARG A 179 -13.11 -1.44 -29.58
C ARG A 179 -11.97 -2.12 -28.81
N GLN A 180 -12.19 -3.38 -28.41
CA GLN A 180 -11.12 -4.28 -27.97
C GLN A 180 -10.11 -4.45 -29.11
N LEU A 181 -8.98 -3.75 -29.01
CA LEU A 181 -7.76 -4.19 -29.65
C LEU A 181 -7.15 -5.28 -28.75
N PRO A 182 -6.84 -6.47 -29.27
CA PRO A 182 -5.94 -7.38 -28.57
C PRO A 182 -4.58 -6.67 -28.46
N GLU A 183 -3.84 -6.96 -27.40
CA GLU A 183 -2.50 -6.40 -27.07
C GLU A 183 -2.56 -5.14 -26.20
N GLN A 184 -2.70 -5.41 -24.90
CA GLN A 184 -2.95 -4.42 -23.88
C GLN A 184 -2.21 -4.71 -22.54
N LEU A 185 -1.14 -3.99 -22.14
CA LEU A 185 -0.67 -3.81 -20.72
C LEU A 185 -1.87 -3.29 -19.96
N ALA A 186 -2.47 -4.16 -19.17
CA ALA A 186 -2.69 -3.71 -17.83
C ALA A 186 -1.31 -3.41 -17.23
N LEU A 187 -1.05 -2.19 -16.78
CA LEU A 187 0.05 -1.85 -15.85
C LEU A 187 -0.01 -2.68 -14.54
N TYR A 188 -0.84 -3.73 -14.49
CA TYR A 188 -1.21 -4.58 -13.36
C TYR A 188 -1.45 -6.06 -13.76
N THR A 189 -1.05 -6.50 -14.96
CA THR A 189 -0.91 -7.94 -15.26
C THR A 189 0.56 -8.27 -15.46
N PHE A 190 1.31 -8.23 -14.38
CA PHE A 190 2.70 -8.70 -14.36
C PHE A 190 2.71 -10.22 -14.42
N ASN A 191 3.73 -10.78 -15.08
CA ASN A 191 4.09 -12.17 -14.84
C ASN A 191 4.40 -12.29 -13.37
N ASN A 192 3.70 -13.20 -12.71
CA ASN A 192 3.93 -13.47 -11.31
C ASN A 192 5.34 -14.04 -11.15
N GLU A 193 6.19 -13.35 -10.39
CA GLU A 193 7.56 -13.77 -10.10
C GLU A 193 7.62 -14.84 -8.99
N ASN A 194 6.48 -15.18 -8.38
CA ASN A 194 6.37 -16.15 -7.32
C ASN A 194 6.68 -17.57 -7.82
N THR A 195 7.67 -18.19 -7.19
CA THR A 195 8.09 -19.56 -7.45
C THR A 195 7.46 -20.57 -6.49
N GLN A 196 6.69 -20.11 -5.50
CA GLN A 196 6.04 -20.92 -4.49
C GLN A 196 4.51 -20.80 -4.58
N ASP A 197 3.78 -21.80 -4.09
CA ASP A 197 2.32 -21.69 -3.99
C ASP A 197 1.97 -20.54 -3.02
N ALA A 198 1.03 -19.68 -3.43
CA ALA A 198 0.55 -18.56 -2.62
C ALA A 198 -0.30 -19.02 -1.41
N SER A 199 -0.57 -20.32 -1.30
CA SER A 199 -1.36 -20.95 -0.25
C SER A 199 -0.66 -22.19 0.29
N GLN A 200 -0.82 -22.45 1.59
CA GLN A 200 -0.43 -23.72 2.22
C GLN A 200 -1.40 -24.86 1.87
N ASN A 201 -2.60 -24.52 1.40
CA ASN A 201 -3.68 -25.44 1.04
C ASN A 201 -4.16 -25.15 -0.40
N PRO A 202 -3.30 -25.29 -1.42
CA PRO A 202 -3.59 -24.86 -2.80
C PRO A 202 -4.81 -25.59 -3.40
N HIS A 203 -5.10 -26.82 -2.97
CA HIS A 203 -6.27 -27.59 -3.40
C HIS A 203 -7.60 -26.88 -3.10
N LEU A 204 -7.65 -26.00 -2.09
CA LEU A 204 -8.86 -25.23 -1.76
C LEU A 204 -9.25 -24.19 -2.82
N TYR A 205 -8.35 -23.90 -3.76
CA TYR A 205 -8.47 -22.85 -4.77
C TYR A 205 -8.73 -23.40 -6.17
N GLU A 206 -8.88 -24.72 -6.31
CA GLU A 206 -9.26 -25.34 -7.57
C GLU A 206 -10.66 -24.89 -7.97
N SER A 207 -10.74 -24.23 -9.12
CA SER A 207 -12.01 -23.81 -9.71
C SER A 207 -12.02 -24.15 -11.19
N THR A 208 -13.10 -24.78 -11.63
CA THR A 208 -13.34 -25.00 -13.06
C THR A 208 -14.12 -23.79 -13.58
N LYS A 209 -13.53 -23.08 -14.54
CA LYS A 209 -14.17 -21.93 -15.20
C LYS A 209 -14.39 -22.25 -16.66
N ASP A 210 -15.54 -21.87 -17.18
CA ASP A 210 -15.76 -21.88 -18.62
C ASP A 210 -15.02 -20.68 -19.24
N VAL A 211 -14.10 -20.96 -20.16
CA VAL A 211 -13.42 -19.96 -20.98
C VAL A 211 -13.65 -20.32 -22.44
N ASN A 212 -14.45 -19.51 -23.14
CA ASN A 212 -14.82 -19.72 -24.54
C ASN A 212 -15.50 -21.08 -24.83
N GLY A 213 -16.41 -21.53 -23.97
CA GLY A 213 -17.16 -22.78 -24.11
C GLY A 213 -16.35 -24.03 -23.72
N ARG A 214 -15.20 -23.85 -23.03
CA ARG A 214 -14.34 -24.94 -22.57
C ARG A 214 -14.13 -24.83 -21.07
N ALA A 215 -14.35 -25.94 -20.37
CA ALA A 215 -13.99 -26.06 -18.97
C ALA A 215 -12.46 -26.03 -18.81
N VAL A 216 -11.96 -25.00 -18.15
CA VAL A 216 -10.55 -24.82 -17.80
C VAL A 216 -10.42 -24.89 -16.29
N LEU A 217 -9.61 -25.82 -15.80
CA LEU A 217 -9.21 -25.85 -14.40
C LEU A 217 -8.25 -24.68 -14.15
N SER A 218 -8.59 -23.83 -13.18
CA SER A 218 -7.77 -22.72 -12.75
C SER A 218 -7.50 -22.82 -11.25
N ASN A 219 -6.25 -22.59 -10.86
CA ASN A 219 -5.85 -22.52 -9.47
C ASN A 219 -4.95 -21.30 -9.27
N PRO A 220 -5.51 -20.17 -8.82
CA PRO A 220 -4.75 -18.93 -8.67
C PRO A 220 -3.78 -18.96 -7.47
N ALA A 221 -3.79 -20.03 -6.66
CA ALA A 221 -2.87 -20.20 -5.55
C ALA A 221 -1.59 -20.98 -5.92
N LYS A 222 -1.50 -21.54 -7.13
CA LYS A 222 -0.30 -22.25 -7.59
C LYS A 222 0.85 -21.31 -7.92
N ALA A 223 2.08 -21.81 -7.80
CA ALA A 223 3.29 -21.11 -8.23
C ALA A 223 3.14 -20.53 -9.65
N GLY A 224 3.59 -19.29 -9.86
CA GLY A 224 3.39 -18.54 -11.10
C GLY A 224 1.96 -18.01 -11.35
N ALA A 225 0.96 -18.39 -10.55
CA ALA A 225 -0.40 -17.84 -10.61
C ALA A 225 -0.61 -16.75 -9.55
N SER A 226 -1.56 -15.83 -9.78
CA SER A 226 -1.75 -14.64 -8.92
C SER A 226 -3.14 -14.58 -8.30
N LEU A 227 -3.20 -14.57 -6.96
CA LEU A 227 -4.43 -14.36 -6.20
C LEU A 227 -4.99 -12.94 -6.36
N THR A 228 -4.14 -11.92 -6.58
CA THR A 228 -4.59 -10.53 -6.74
C THR A 228 -5.21 -10.27 -8.11
N ARG A 229 -4.77 -11.00 -9.15
CA ARG A 229 -5.35 -10.91 -10.51
C ARG A 229 -6.82 -11.30 -10.53
N VAL A 230 -7.21 -12.25 -9.68
CA VAL A 230 -8.59 -12.76 -9.57
C VAL A 230 -9.24 -12.42 -8.22
N GLN A 231 -8.77 -11.36 -7.56
CA GLN A 231 -9.25 -10.94 -6.22
C GLN A 231 -10.79 -10.83 -6.10
N ASN A 232 -11.50 -10.50 -7.18
CA ASN A 232 -12.96 -10.41 -7.20
C ASN A 232 -13.66 -11.77 -7.01
N ASP A 233 -12.94 -12.88 -7.20
CA ASP A 233 -13.45 -14.22 -6.89
C ASP A 233 -13.51 -14.44 -5.37
N PHE A 234 -12.66 -13.75 -4.61
CA PHE A 234 -12.48 -13.94 -3.16
C PHE A 234 -13.14 -12.87 -2.30
N ARG A 235 -13.60 -11.78 -2.91
CA ARG A 235 -14.23 -10.66 -2.20
C ARG A 235 -15.47 -10.15 -2.90
N GLU A 236 -16.31 -9.47 -2.13
CA GLU A 236 -17.53 -8.81 -2.58
C GLU A 236 -17.60 -7.40 -2.00
N ALA A 237 -18.38 -6.53 -2.62
CA ALA A 237 -18.59 -5.19 -2.09
C ALA A 237 -19.31 -5.28 -0.74
N ALA A 238 -18.83 -4.55 0.27
CA ALA A 238 -19.53 -4.48 1.54
C ALA A 238 -20.84 -3.70 1.38
N PRO A 239 -21.96 -4.13 2.01
CA PRO A 239 -23.26 -3.45 1.91
C PRO A 239 -23.23 -1.97 2.34
N GLN A 240 -22.30 -1.62 3.24
CA GLN A 240 -22.17 -0.27 3.81
C GLN A 240 -21.01 0.54 3.19
N GLY A 241 -20.38 0.03 2.12
CA GLY A 241 -19.40 0.72 1.26
C GLY A 241 -18.71 1.97 1.85
N SER A 242 -18.94 3.13 1.21
CA SER A 242 -18.33 4.42 1.58
C SER A 242 -18.91 5.10 2.84
N ASN A 243 -19.70 4.37 3.64
CA ASN A 243 -20.52 4.94 4.73
C ASN A 243 -19.92 4.69 6.12
N VAL A 244 -18.73 4.10 6.19
CA VAL A 244 -17.99 3.89 7.44
C VAL A 244 -17.08 5.08 7.71
N TRP A 245 -17.11 5.58 8.94
CA TRP A 245 -16.26 6.67 9.38
C TRP A 245 -15.76 6.46 10.82
N VAL A 246 -14.81 7.29 11.23
CA VAL A 246 -14.29 7.35 12.59
C VAL A 246 -14.20 8.81 13.02
N SER A 247 -14.51 9.09 14.29
CA SER A 247 -14.47 10.46 14.79
C SER A 247 -13.02 10.95 14.93
N ALA A 248 -12.83 12.26 14.85
CA ALA A 248 -11.55 12.88 15.15
C ALA A 248 -11.12 12.61 16.60
N ALA A 249 -12.08 12.54 17.54
CA ALA A 249 -11.80 12.23 18.93
C ALA A 249 -11.20 10.82 19.09
N ASP A 250 -11.79 9.81 18.44
CA ASP A 250 -11.30 8.42 18.50
C ASP A 250 -9.88 8.31 17.93
N LEU A 251 -9.64 8.94 16.77
CA LEU A 251 -8.31 8.94 16.17
C LEU A 251 -7.28 9.72 16.98
N LYS A 252 -7.69 10.80 17.66
CA LYS A 252 -6.83 11.56 18.55
C LYS A 252 -6.47 10.75 19.79
N ALA A 253 -7.43 10.05 20.38
CA ALA A 253 -7.21 9.16 21.53
C ALA A 253 -6.20 8.04 21.20
N ASP A 254 -6.19 7.58 19.95
CA ASP A 254 -5.27 6.55 19.48
C ASP A 254 -3.92 7.11 18.99
N ASN A 255 -3.65 8.43 19.10
CA ASN A 255 -2.46 9.11 18.54
C ASN A 255 -2.27 8.90 17.03
N ARG A 256 -3.38 8.88 16.31
CA ARG A 256 -3.43 8.62 14.87
C ARG A 256 -3.91 9.81 14.06
N LEU A 257 -4.37 10.88 14.70
CA LEU A 257 -4.85 12.08 14.02
C LEU A 257 -3.77 13.17 14.04
N SER A 258 -3.29 13.57 12.87
CA SER A 258 -2.50 14.79 12.73
C SER A 258 -3.38 16.05 12.75
N SER A 259 -2.80 17.17 13.20
CA SER A 259 -3.38 18.51 13.09
C SER A 259 -3.86 18.83 11.66
N ARG A 260 -3.08 18.42 10.66
CA ARG A 260 -3.37 18.66 9.24
C ARG A 260 -4.52 17.80 8.72
N GLU A 261 -4.62 16.54 9.14
CA GLU A 261 -5.80 15.73 8.85
C GLU A 261 -7.07 16.36 9.44
N LEU A 262 -6.98 16.90 10.66
CA LEU A 262 -8.08 17.57 11.32
C LEU A 262 -8.47 18.86 10.60
N ASP A 263 -7.50 19.69 10.24
CA ASP A 263 -7.73 20.93 9.49
C ASP A 263 -8.40 20.65 8.13
N PHE A 264 -7.93 19.62 7.42
CA PHE A 264 -8.54 19.19 6.17
C PHE A 264 -9.97 18.66 6.38
N ALA A 265 -10.19 17.88 7.44
CA ALA A 265 -11.51 17.38 7.75
C ALA A 265 -12.51 18.52 8.01
N ARG A 266 -12.10 19.66 8.57
CA ARG A 266 -12.99 20.83 8.72
C ARG A 266 -13.48 21.40 7.40
N LEU A 267 -12.74 21.22 6.30
CA LEU A 267 -13.15 21.61 4.95
C LEU A 267 -14.12 20.60 4.32
N ASN A 268 -14.28 19.42 4.92
CA ASN A 268 -15.21 18.41 4.42
C ASN A 268 -16.65 18.94 4.58
N PRO A 269 -17.48 18.94 3.52
CA PRO A 269 -18.88 19.33 3.60
C PRO A 269 -19.68 18.55 4.66
N ARG A 270 -19.25 17.31 4.97
CA ARG A 270 -19.85 16.50 6.04
C ARG A 270 -19.63 17.07 7.43
N ASN A 271 -18.59 17.88 7.61
CA ASN A 271 -18.20 18.51 8.88
C ASN A 271 -18.62 19.98 8.96
N ARG A 272 -19.52 20.42 8.07
CA ARG A 272 -20.13 21.75 8.14
C ARG A 272 -21.24 21.79 9.19
N VAL A 273 -21.29 22.91 9.89
CA VAL A 273 -22.27 23.26 10.91
C VAL A 273 -23.65 23.61 10.35
N ASP A 274 -23.74 24.14 9.13
CA ASP A 274 -24.98 24.61 8.50
C ASP A 274 -25.71 23.55 7.66
N ARG A 275 -25.54 22.27 7.99
CA ARG A 275 -26.14 21.13 7.28
C ARG A 275 -27.56 20.83 7.81
N ASP A 276 -28.50 20.55 6.91
CA ASP A 276 -29.88 20.15 7.25
C ASP A 276 -29.96 18.73 7.83
N ASP A 277 -30.84 18.55 8.82
CA ASP A 277 -30.88 17.46 9.81
C ASP A 277 -31.35 16.11 9.31
N GLY A 278 -31.92 16.04 8.11
CA GLY A 278 -32.49 14.81 7.55
C GLY A 278 -31.48 13.69 7.31
N GLN A 279 -30.23 13.84 7.76
CA GLN A 279 -29.12 12.91 7.53
C GLN A 279 -28.44 12.42 8.83
N PHE A 280 -28.89 12.83 10.03
CA PHE A 280 -28.33 12.33 11.31
C PHE A 280 -29.36 12.06 12.44
N GLY A 281 -30.66 12.16 12.17
CA GLY A 281 -31.72 11.94 13.19
C GLY A 281 -32.18 13.23 13.89
N ASP A 282 -33.19 13.09 14.75
CA ASP A 282 -34.18 14.11 15.13
C ASP A 282 -33.72 15.31 16.00
N GLN A 283 -32.48 15.82 15.86
CA GLN A 283 -31.95 16.85 16.77
C GLN A 283 -31.87 18.30 16.25
N GLY A 284 -32.31 18.58 15.03
CA GLY A 284 -32.38 19.98 14.55
C GLY A 284 -31.01 20.61 14.22
N PRO A 285 -30.96 21.72 13.45
CA PRO A 285 -29.72 22.14 12.81
C PRO A 285 -28.89 22.99 13.76
N ILE A 286 -27.60 22.64 13.92
CA ILE A 286 -26.65 23.39 14.75
C ILE A 286 -26.18 24.64 14.00
N LYS A 287 -27.00 25.70 14.02
CA LYS A 287 -26.63 27.01 13.45
C LYS A 287 -25.60 27.72 14.34
N SER A 288 -24.29 27.52 14.11
CA SER A 288 -23.25 28.43 14.63
C SER A 288 -21.98 28.42 13.77
N GLN A 289 -21.20 29.49 13.76
CA GLN A 289 -19.86 29.56 13.13
C GLN A 289 -18.77 28.74 13.84
N ALA A 290 -19.12 27.91 14.84
CA ALA A 290 -18.16 27.13 15.61
C ALA A 290 -17.69 25.89 14.83
N SER A 291 -16.46 25.43 15.04
CA SER A 291 -16.04 24.10 14.57
C SER A 291 -16.85 23.01 15.27
N LEU A 292 -17.21 21.94 14.55
CA LEU A 292 -17.80 20.75 15.19
C LEU A 292 -16.88 20.22 16.30
N PRO A 293 -17.42 19.72 17.42
CA PRO A 293 -16.65 18.95 18.39
C PRO A 293 -15.91 17.78 17.72
N LEU A 294 -14.79 17.34 18.30
CA LEU A 294 -13.95 16.27 17.71
C LEU A 294 -14.71 14.94 17.61
N GLU A 295 -15.64 14.71 18.53
CA GLU A 295 -16.50 13.53 18.60
C GLU A 295 -17.43 13.44 17.38
N HIS A 296 -17.76 14.59 16.78
CA HIS A 296 -18.67 14.73 15.64
C HIS A 296 -17.94 15.05 14.33
N THR A 297 -16.65 15.36 14.41
CA THR A 297 -15.83 15.62 13.22
C THR A 297 -15.46 14.31 12.56
N VAL A 298 -15.95 14.09 11.33
CA VAL A 298 -15.68 12.90 10.53
C VAL A 298 -14.32 13.01 9.86
N ILE A 299 -13.42 12.07 10.14
CA ILE A 299 -12.15 11.95 9.40
C ILE A 299 -12.33 10.88 8.32
N PRO A 300 -12.33 11.26 7.03
CA PRO A 300 -12.55 10.29 5.97
C PRO A 300 -11.27 9.47 5.76
N ARG A 301 -11.29 8.24 6.27
CA ARG A 301 -10.25 7.24 6.05
C ARG A 301 -10.76 6.21 5.06
N GLY A 302 -9.95 5.85 4.06
CA GLY A 302 -10.16 4.58 3.37
C GLY A 302 -10.09 3.48 4.44
N ASN A 303 -11.09 2.62 4.52
CA ASN A 303 -11.07 1.48 5.42
C ASN A 303 -11.43 0.28 4.56
N GLY A 304 -10.49 -0.62 4.35
CA GLY A 304 -10.65 -1.72 3.38
C GLY A 304 -11.83 -2.63 3.73
N PHE A 305 -12.04 -2.90 5.03
CA PHE A 305 -13.19 -3.67 5.54
C PHE A 305 -14.55 -3.03 5.23
N ALA A 306 -14.58 -1.71 5.10
CA ALA A 306 -15.79 -0.95 4.79
C ALA A 306 -16.12 -1.01 3.30
N VAL A 307 -15.13 -1.23 2.44
CA VAL A 307 -15.29 -1.25 0.99
C VAL A 307 -15.52 -2.67 0.49
N TRP A 308 -14.77 -3.63 1.03
CA TRP A 308 -14.78 -5.03 0.60
C TRP A 308 -15.01 -5.96 1.79
N ARG A 309 -15.68 -7.08 1.53
CA ARG A 309 -15.80 -8.22 2.42
C ARG A 309 -15.23 -9.46 1.75
N VAL A 310 -14.60 -10.32 2.54
CA VAL A 310 -14.15 -11.63 2.07
C VAL A 310 -15.36 -12.55 1.90
N LYS A 311 -15.52 -13.10 0.68
CA LYS A 311 -16.57 -14.07 0.36
C LYS A 311 -16.35 -15.34 1.17
N GLN A 312 -17.35 -15.70 1.96
CA GLN A 312 -17.32 -16.94 2.74
C GLN A 312 -17.31 -18.16 1.81
N GLY A 313 -16.71 -19.26 2.26
CA GLY A 313 -16.66 -20.53 1.51
C GLY A 313 -15.65 -20.58 0.36
N THR A 314 -15.01 -19.47 0.00
CA THR A 314 -13.91 -19.43 -0.99
C THR A 314 -12.65 -20.10 -0.44
N GLY A 315 -11.75 -20.52 -1.34
CA GLY A 315 -10.45 -21.10 -0.97
C GLY A 315 -9.65 -20.20 -0.04
N PHE A 316 -9.63 -18.89 -0.32
CA PHE A 316 -8.98 -17.89 0.52
C PHE A 316 -9.55 -17.82 1.94
N ALA A 317 -10.89 -17.73 2.06
CA ALA A 317 -11.54 -17.68 3.36
C ALA A 317 -11.30 -18.96 4.19
N LYS A 318 -11.36 -20.12 3.53
CA LYS A 318 -11.11 -21.42 4.17
C LYS A 318 -9.66 -21.57 4.63
N ASP A 319 -8.71 -21.21 3.79
CA ASP A 319 -7.28 -21.27 4.11
C ASP A 319 -6.93 -20.34 5.29
N ALA A 320 -7.42 -19.09 5.24
CA ALA A 320 -7.25 -18.15 6.35
C ALA A 320 -7.86 -18.68 7.67
N ALA A 321 -9.04 -19.31 7.62
CA ALA A 321 -9.68 -19.91 8.78
C ALA A 321 -8.87 -21.11 9.34
N VAL A 322 -8.36 -21.99 8.46
CA VAL A 322 -7.49 -23.11 8.86
C VAL A 322 -6.23 -22.59 9.57
N GLN A 323 -5.67 -21.49 9.08
CA GLN A 323 -4.46 -20.86 9.61
C GLN A 323 -4.71 -19.85 10.75
N GLN A 324 -5.98 -19.68 11.17
CA GLN A 324 -6.40 -18.72 12.20
C GLN A 324 -5.95 -17.27 11.93
N LYS A 325 -5.89 -16.86 10.65
CA LYS A 325 -5.43 -15.53 10.25
C LYS A 325 -6.59 -14.53 10.11
N PRO A 326 -6.42 -13.29 10.59
CA PRO A 326 -7.39 -12.26 10.33
C PRO A 326 -7.37 -11.90 8.83
N VAL A 327 -8.56 -11.58 8.33
CA VAL A 327 -8.78 -11.10 6.97
C VAL A 327 -9.66 -9.87 7.02
N VAL A 328 -9.48 -8.98 6.06
CA VAL A 328 -10.09 -7.65 6.01
C VAL A 328 -10.82 -7.46 4.69
N ALA A 329 -10.10 -7.46 3.57
CA ALA A 329 -10.62 -7.08 2.25
C ALA A 329 -10.37 -8.10 1.14
N GLY A 330 -9.68 -9.21 1.44
CA GLY A 330 -9.18 -10.18 0.47
C GLY A 330 -7.77 -9.84 -0.05
N PRO A 331 -7.16 -10.71 -0.88
CA PRO A 331 -5.78 -10.54 -1.36
C PRO A 331 -5.48 -9.12 -1.83
N SER A 332 -4.41 -8.50 -1.32
CA SER A 332 -4.19 -7.07 -1.52
C SER A 332 -3.66 -6.76 -2.91
N GLY A 333 -4.59 -6.46 -3.82
CA GLY A 333 -4.25 -5.81 -5.08
C GLY A 333 -3.73 -4.38 -4.92
N THR A 334 -3.70 -3.80 -3.70
CA THR A 334 -3.06 -2.51 -3.44
C THR A 334 -1.56 -2.70 -3.23
N THR A 335 -1.17 -3.67 -2.39
CA THR A 335 0.25 -4.02 -2.20
C THR A 335 0.91 -4.44 -3.50
N ASP A 336 0.23 -5.27 -4.30
CA ASP A 336 0.73 -5.69 -5.62
C ASP A 336 1.11 -4.48 -6.51
N ARG A 337 0.31 -3.41 -6.48
CA ARG A 337 0.61 -2.18 -7.25
C ARG A 337 1.75 -1.36 -6.67
N PHE A 338 1.87 -1.28 -5.35
CA PHE A 338 3.03 -0.65 -4.71
C PHE A 338 4.31 -1.38 -5.13
N MET A 339 4.30 -2.71 -5.04
CA MET A 339 5.43 -3.56 -5.40
C MET A 339 5.79 -3.42 -6.87
N THR A 340 4.81 -3.41 -7.77
CA THR A 340 4.98 -3.09 -9.18
C THR A 340 5.70 -1.76 -9.40
N ALA A 341 5.17 -0.68 -8.82
CA ALA A 341 5.70 0.66 -9.05
C ALA A 341 7.11 0.77 -8.48
N ALA A 342 7.34 0.17 -7.32
CA ALA A 342 8.67 0.08 -6.71
C ALA A 342 9.63 -0.77 -7.54
N ARG A 343 9.19 -1.86 -8.16
CA ARG A 343 10.01 -2.70 -9.04
C ARG A 343 10.42 -1.94 -10.30
N LEU A 344 9.51 -1.13 -10.86
CA LEU A 344 9.80 -0.23 -11.99
C LEU A 344 10.80 0.86 -11.61
N LEU A 345 10.66 1.46 -10.42
CA LEU A 345 11.57 2.46 -9.86
C LEU A 345 12.74 1.84 -9.07
N GLY A 346 12.96 0.53 -9.23
CA GLY A 346 13.74 -0.27 -8.28
C GLY A 346 15.21 0.14 -8.22
N ILE A 347 15.79 0.51 -9.36
CA ILE A 347 17.17 0.98 -9.44
C ILE A 347 17.34 2.29 -8.65
N GLY A 348 16.39 3.23 -8.83
CA GLY A 348 16.39 4.49 -8.09
C GLY A 348 16.30 4.27 -6.59
N LEU A 349 15.37 3.42 -6.15
CA LEU A 349 15.20 3.11 -4.73
C LEU A 349 16.43 2.42 -4.13
N VAL A 350 16.98 1.41 -4.81
CA VAL A 350 18.20 0.70 -4.40
C VAL A 350 19.38 1.67 -4.23
N ASN A 351 19.57 2.57 -5.19
CA ASN A 351 20.62 3.57 -5.16
C ASN A 351 20.42 4.58 -4.02
N THR A 352 19.19 5.10 -3.85
CA THR A 352 18.89 6.05 -2.77
C THR A 352 19.12 5.46 -1.39
N LEU A 353 18.73 4.19 -1.19
CA LEU A 353 18.89 3.52 0.10
C LEU A 353 20.28 2.93 0.33
N GLY A 354 21.13 2.86 -0.72
CA GLY A 354 22.48 2.30 -0.61
C GLY A 354 22.54 0.78 -0.55
N LEU A 355 21.51 0.09 -1.05
CA LEU A 355 21.40 -1.37 -0.92
C LEU A 355 22.38 -2.12 -1.84
N ASN A 356 22.88 -1.44 -2.88
CA ASN A 356 23.78 -1.96 -3.90
C ASN A 356 25.25 -2.08 -3.45
N GLN A 357 25.59 -1.67 -2.22
CA GLN A 357 26.96 -1.84 -1.71
C GLN A 357 27.22 -3.32 -1.40
N PRO A 358 28.24 -3.97 -2.00
CA PRO A 358 28.57 -5.36 -1.68
C PRO A 358 28.95 -5.52 -0.22
N LYS A 359 28.41 -6.56 0.45
CA LYS A 359 28.87 -6.94 1.80
C LYS A 359 30.17 -7.74 1.68
N ALA A 360 30.92 -7.84 2.78
CA ALA A 360 32.22 -8.52 2.77
C ALA A 360 32.11 -9.96 2.22
N GLY A 361 32.84 -10.23 1.14
CA GLY A 361 32.85 -11.54 0.47
C GLY A 361 31.74 -11.76 -0.56
N GLU A 362 30.85 -10.79 -0.81
CA GLU A 362 29.86 -10.86 -1.90
C GLU A 362 30.47 -10.45 -3.25
N SER A 363 30.14 -11.18 -4.32
CA SER A 363 30.31 -10.69 -5.70
C SER A 363 29.28 -9.60 -6.03
N SER A 364 29.51 -8.85 -7.11
CA SER A 364 28.54 -7.85 -7.59
C SER A 364 27.17 -8.47 -7.92
N GLU A 365 27.15 -9.65 -8.53
CA GLU A 365 25.91 -10.38 -8.86
C GLU A 365 25.14 -10.77 -7.60
N GLN A 366 25.85 -11.22 -6.55
CA GLN A 366 25.25 -11.53 -5.25
C GLN A 366 24.70 -10.28 -4.57
N ALA A 367 25.43 -9.16 -4.66
CA ALA A 367 24.98 -7.88 -4.13
C ALA A 367 23.71 -7.37 -4.84
N ASP A 368 23.62 -7.52 -6.17
CA ASP A 368 22.44 -7.13 -6.95
C ASP A 368 21.20 -7.97 -6.59
N VAL A 369 21.35 -9.29 -6.50
CA VAL A 369 20.26 -10.20 -6.09
C VAL A 369 19.81 -9.88 -4.67
N ARG A 370 20.76 -9.61 -3.76
CA ARG A 370 20.45 -9.19 -2.39
C ARG A 370 19.72 -7.85 -2.37
N ALA A 371 20.22 -6.83 -3.08
CA ALA A 371 19.65 -5.50 -3.10
C ALA A 371 18.20 -5.51 -3.61
N GLN A 372 17.91 -6.32 -4.64
CA GLN A 372 16.55 -6.52 -5.15
C GLN A 372 15.63 -7.16 -4.11
N ARG A 373 16.11 -8.17 -3.37
CA ARG A 373 15.35 -8.78 -2.28
C ARG A 373 15.09 -7.77 -1.15
N GLU A 374 16.14 -7.10 -0.67
CA GLU A 374 16.04 -6.13 0.43
C GLU A 374 15.10 -4.96 0.05
N MET A 375 15.17 -4.47 -1.19
CA MET A 375 14.23 -3.48 -1.71
C MET A 375 12.77 -3.97 -1.64
N LYS A 376 12.49 -5.18 -2.13
CA LYS A 376 11.14 -5.75 -2.09
C LYS A 376 10.64 -5.94 -0.66
N GLU A 377 11.48 -6.42 0.25
CA GLU A 377 11.16 -6.59 1.68
C GLU A 377 10.82 -5.25 2.35
N LEU A 378 11.58 -4.20 2.05
CA LEU A 378 11.33 -2.84 2.55
C LEU A 378 10.03 -2.24 1.98
N VAL A 379 9.72 -2.48 0.71
CA VAL A 379 8.46 -2.02 0.10
C VAL A 379 7.27 -2.76 0.73
N ARG A 380 7.39 -4.07 0.98
CA ARG A 380 6.39 -4.83 1.75
C ARG A 380 6.23 -4.29 3.17
N TRP A 381 7.33 -3.94 3.84
CA TRP A 381 7.31 -3.37 5.18
C TRP A 381 6.62 -2.00 5.21
N MET A 382 6.92 -1.14 4.24
CA MET A 382 6.24 0.14 4.04
C MET A 382 4.74 -0.05 3.73
N ALA A 383 4.38 -1.00 2.88
CA ALA A 383 2.98 -1.34 2.62
C ALA A 383 2.26 -1.91 3.86
N THR A 384 2.97 -2.62 4.74
CA THR A 384 2.45 -3.09 6.03
C THR A 384 2.11 -1.90 6.92
N GLY A 385 3.04 -0.96 7.09
CA GLY A 385 2.79 0.26 7.86
C GLY A 385 1.65 1.12 7.30
N TYR A 386 1.52 1.19 5.98
CA TYR A 386 0.45 1.96 5.35
C TYR A 386 -0.93 1.28 5.44
N LEU A 387 -1.02 -0.01 5.11
CA LEU A 387 -2.30 -0.70 4.91
C LEU A 387 -2.81 -1.40 6.16
N VAL A 388 -1.93 -1.93 7.00
CA VAL A 388 -2.31 -2.69 8.20
C VAL A 388 -2.63 -1.76 9.35
N ASP A 389 -1.81 -0.72 9.59
CA ASP A 389 -2.09 0.29 10.63
C ASP A 389 -3.49 0.90 10.43
N ASP A 390 -3.84 1.23 9.18
CA ASP A 390 -5.14 1.77 8.79
C ASP A 390 -6.25 0.74 8.55
N ASN A 391 -6.04 -0.54 8.87
CA ASN A 391 -7.05 -1.58 8.71
C ASN A 391 -7.63 -1.65 7.27
N HIS A 392 -6.81 -1.32 6.28
CA HIS A 392 -7.15 -1.54 4.87
C HIS A 392 -6.99 -3.00 4.49
N HIS A 393 -5.97 -3.64 5.03
CA HIS A 393 -5.65 -5.03 4.75
C HIS A 393 -5.09 -5.70 6.01
N SER A 394 -5.27 -7.02 6.12
CA SER A 394 -4.49 -7.79 7.10
C SER A 394 -3.07 -8.04 6.58
N MET A 395 -2.16 -8.43 7.46
CA MET A 395 -0.79 -8.75 7.07
C MET A 395 -0.71 -9.87 6.04
N VAL A 396 -1.59 -10.88 6.13
CA VAL A 396 -1.62 -11.96 5.13
C VAL A 396 -2.00 -11.41 3.75
N GLU A 397 -2.95 -10.49 3.67
CA GLU A 397 -3.35 -9.88 2.39
C GLU A 397 -2.23 -9.05 1.77
N VAL A 398 -1.50 -8.29 2.58
CA VAL A 398 -0.30 -7.55 2.16
C VAL A 398 0.79 -8.51 1.68
N ASN A 399 1.08 -9.57 2.44
CA ASN A 399 2.10 -10.55 2.09
C ASN A 399 1.79 -11.29 0.79
N LEU A 400 0.53 -11.68 0.56
CA LEU A 400 0.13 -12.34 -0.69
C LEU A 400 0.23 -11.39 -1.89
N GLY A 401 -0.05 -10.10 -1.71
CA GLY A 401 0.20 -9.10 -2.75
C GLY A 401 1.68 -8.94 -3.06
N ALA A 402 2.54 -9.00 -2.04
CA ALA A 402 3.98 -8.92 -2.20
C ALA A 402 4.61 -10.20 -2.77
N ALA A 403 4.01 -11.36 -2.50
CA ALA A 403 4.47 -12.66 -3.00
C ALA A 403 4.49 -12.73 -4.53
N ASN A 404 3.57 -12.01 -5.19
CA ASN A 404 3.55 -11.90 -6.65
C ASN A 404 4.87 -11.39 -7.26
N HIS A 405 5.69 -10.73 -6.45
CA HIS A 405 6.97 -10.13 -6.84
C HIS A 405 8.15 -10.96 -6.32
N GLY A 406 7.95 -12.26 -6.10
CA GLY A 406 9.01 -13.21 -5.74
C GLY A 406 9.40 -13.19 -4.26
N LEU A 407 8.65 -12.50 -3.41
CA LEU A 407 8.77 -12.66 -1.97
C LEU A 407 8.05 -13.94 -1.50
N PRO A 408 8.47 -14.55 -0.36
CA PRO A 408 7.81 -15.74 0.14
C PRO A 408 6.33 -15.49 0.45
N ALA A 409 5.47 -16.44 0.07
CA ALA A 409 4.08 -16.46 0.51
C ALA A 409 4.03 -16.90 1.98
N GLN A 410 3.97 -15.93 2.88
CA GLN A 410 3.99 -16.20 4.32
C GLN A 410 2.60 -16.45 4.87
N TRP A 411 2.50 -17.56 5.60
CA TRP A 411 1.36 -17.98 6.41
C TRP A 411 1.88 -18.41 7.80
N GLY A 412 1.00 -18.68 8.75
CA GLY A 412 1.44 -19.14 10.08
C GLY A 412 2.20 -18.07 10.87
N ASP A 413 3.16 -18.47 11.70
CA ASP A 413 3.85 -17.56 12.63
C ASP A 413 4.96 -16.73 11.96
N SER A 414 5.54 -17.24 10.86
CA SER A 414 6.55 -16.51 10.09
C SER A 414 6.01 -15.20 9.54
N LEU A 415 4.69 -15.10 9.30
CA LEU A 415 3.99 -13.87 8.91
C LEU A 415 4.30 -12.69 9.84
N TYR A 416 4.50 -12.95 11.14
CA TYR A 416 4.71 -11.91 12.16
C TYR A 416 6.15 -11.83 12.66
N ARG A 417 6.96 -12.88 12.44
CA ARG A 417 8.31 -13.02 13.02
C ARG A 417 9.44 -12.94 12.00
N GLU A 418 9.15 -13.23 10.73
CA GLU A 418 10.15 -13.33 9.66
C GLU A 418 9.89 -12.28 8.57
N LEU A 419 9.81 -11.02 8.99
CA LEU A 419 9.50 -9.87 8.13
C LEU A 419 10.63 -9.52 7.15
N PHE A 420 11.84 -9.98 7.45
CA PHE A 420 13.04 -9.81 6.63
C PHE A 420 13.80 -11.13 6.57
N PHE A 421 14.37 -11.48 5.43
CA PHE A 421 15.22 -12.67 5.31
C PHE A 421 16.49 -12.56 6.16
N ALA A 422 17.08 -11.36 6.19
CA ALA A 422 18.27 -11.03 6.97
C ALA A 422 18.20 -9.55 7.40
N PRO A 423 19.01 -9.10 8.38
CA PRO A 423 19.12 -7.68 8.70
C PRO A 423 19.47 -6.84 7.48
N ILE A 424 18.73 -5.76 7.27
CA ILE A 424 18.95 -4.79 6.20
C ILE A 424 19.66 -3.59 6.78
N ALA A 425 20.79 -3.23 6.19
CA ALA A 425 21.53 -2.01 6.51
C ALA A 425 21.46 -1.10 5.28
N ALA A 426 20.74 0.00 5.42
CA ALA A 426 20.67 1.09 4.46
C ALA A 426 21.54 2.26 4.95
N HIS A 427 21.71 3.30 4.14
CA HIS A 427 22.52 4.47 4.52
C HIS A 427 22.14 5.09 5.89
N ASP A 428 20.84 5.25 6.15
CA ASP A 428 20.35 6.02 7.30
C ASP A 428 19.61 5.18 8.35
N PHE A 429 19.48 3.87 8.12
CA PHE A 429 18.78 2.99 9.05
C PHE A 429 19.25 1.54 8.92
N THR A 430 19.07 0.81 10.01
CA THR A 430 19.07 -0.65 10.01
C THR A 430 17.67 -1.14 10.36
N ILE A 431 17.29 -2.31 9.84
CA ILE A 431 16.10 -2.99 10.32
C ILE A 431 16.30 -4.50 10.33
N SER A 432 15.77 -5.17 11.34
CA SER A 432 15.86 -6.63 11.48
C SER A 432 14.64 -7.21 12.17
N ASN A 433 14.40 -8.51 12.01
CA ASN A 433 13.35 -9.21 12.75
C ASN A 433 13.53 -9.05 14.28
N SER A 434 14.77 -9.18 14.78
CA SER A 434 15.06 -9.01 16.20
C SER A 434 14.73 -7.61 16.71
N GLU A 435 15.00 -6.57 15.92
CA GLU A 435 14.66 -5.20 16.26
C GLU A 435 13.15 -5.00 16.34
N VAL A 436 12.40 -5.49 15.33
CA VAL A 436 10.94 -5.44 15.33
C VAL A 436 10.38 -6.16 16.55
N MET A 437 10.80 -7.41 16.81
CA MET A 437 10.30 -8.18 17.94
C MET A 437 10.63 -7.54 19.29
N ASN A 438 11.83 -6.97 19.43
CA ASN A 438 12.21 -6.25 20.64
C ASN A 438 11.39 -4.98 20.85
N ALA A 439 11.06 -4.25 19.78
CA ALA A 439 10.22 -3.07 19.86
C ALA A 439 8.79 -3.44 20.26
N LEU A 440 8.21 -4.48 19.64
CA LEU A 440 6.87 -4.97 19.94
C LEU A 440 6.71 -5.44 21.39
N ASN A 441 7.76 -6.01 21.98
CA ASN A 441 7.76 -6.43 23.40
C ASN A 441 7.86 -5.26 24.39
N LYS A 442 8.32 -4.08 23.94
CA LYS A 442 8.54 -2.90 24.79
C LYS A 442 7.46 -1.83 24.64
N GLN A 443 6.81 -1.77 23.48
CA GLN A 443 5.77 -0.80 23.22
C GLN A 443 4.46 -1.21 23.89
N PRO A 444 3.68 -0.25 24.42
CA PRO A 444 2.33 -0.55 24.88
C PRO A 444 1.53 -1.11 23.71
N SER A 445 0.62 -2.05 23.99
CA SER A 445 -0.27 -2.56 22.95
C SER A 445 -1.10 -1.42 22.38
N VAL A 446 -1.19 -1.39 21.05
CA VAL A 446 -2.02 -0.43 20.33
C VAL A 446 -3.47 -0.80 20.57
N SER A 447 -4.29 0.15 21.00
CA SER A 447 -5.72 -0.10 21.19
C SER A 447 -6.38 -0.31 19.82
N THR A 448 -6.65 -1.56 19.45
CA THR A 448 -7.39 -1.87 18.23
C THR A 448 -8.87 -1.87 18.52
N HIS A 449 -9.54 -0.74 18.29
CA HIS A 449 -10.98 -0.69 18.44
C HIS A 449 -11.67 -0.63 17.08
N TYR A 450 -11.76 -1.80 16.44
CA TYR A 450 -12.54 -1.97 15.20
C TYR A 450 -14.01 -1.58 15.39
N GLU A 451 -14.49 -1.69 16.62
CA GLU A 451 -15.83 -1.32 17.08
C GLU A 451 -16.05 0.19 17.24
N LYS A 452 -14.99 1.02 17.27
CA LYS A 452 -15.12 2.48 17.29
C LYS A 452 -15.45 3.05 15.90
N PHE A 453 -15.26 2.27 14.83
CA PHE A 453 -15.72 2.69 13.52
C PHE A 453 -17.25 2.73 13.52
N ARG A 454 -17.79 3.93 13.29
CA ARG A 454 -19.23 4.14 13.27
C ARG A 454 -19.75 3.89 11.85
N HIS A 455 -20.86 3.18 11.80
CA HIS A 455 -21.62 2.96 10.57
C HIS A 455 -22.74 3.99 10.53
N ASP A 456 -22.71 4.88 9.53
CA ASP A 456 -23.88 5.71 9.27
C ASP A 456 -24.91 4.87 8.49
N LEU A 457 -26.17 4.90 8.95
CA LEU A 457 -27.30 4.26 8.27
C LEU A 457 -27.73 5.02 7.01
N GLN A 458 -27.27 6.25 6.76
CA GLN A 458 -27.81 7.10 5.69
C GLN A 458 -26.72 7.80 4.87
N GLY A 459 -25.88 6.97 4.23
CA GLY A 459 -24.85 7.41 3.30
C GLY A 459 -25.38 8.27 2.15
N GLY A 460 -25.41 9.58 2.35
CA GLY A 460 -25.41 10.55 1.26
C GLY A 460 -24.11 10.42 0.47
N GLY A 461 -24.22 10.49 -0.87
CA GLY A 461 -23.07 10.43 -1.77
C GLY A 461 -21.98 11.43 -1.39
N ARG A 462 -20.72 11.11 -1.69
CA ARG A 462 -19.61 12.05 -1.51
C ARG A 462 -19.89 13.32 -2.32
N ALA A 463 -19.74 14.49 -1.71
CA ALA A 463 -19.80 15.74 -2.44
C ALA A 463 -18.72 15.74 -3.54
N LYS A 464 -18.98 16.41 -4.66
CA LYS A 464 -18.01 16.61 -5.75
C LYS A 464 -17.48 18.03 -5.66
N VAL A 465 -16.17 18.20 -5.50
CA VAL A 465 -15.54 19.52 -5.68
C VAL A 465 -15.25 19.68 -7.16
N MET A 466 -15.70 20.79 -7.72
CA MET A 466 -15.48 21.15 -9.11
C MET A 466 -14.13 21.84 -9.28
N PRO A 467 -13.55 21.90 -10.50
CA PRO A 467 -12.28 22.59 -10.76
C PRO A 467 -12.25 24.06 -10.32
N ASP A 468 -13.41 24.71 -10.21
CA ASP A 468 -13.57 26.09 -9.74
C ASP A 468 -13.72 26.22 -8.22
N GLY A 469 -13.49 25.14 -7.47
CA GLY A 469 -13.59 25.11 -6.01
C GLY A 469 -15.02 25.00 -5.46
N ARG A 470 -16.05 24.99 -6.32
CA ARG A 470 -17.43 24.78 -5.86
C ARG A 470 -17.64 23.35 -5.39
N ILE A 471 -18.41 23.20 -4.32
CA ILE A 471 -18.77 21.90 -3.75
C ILE A 471 -20.22 21.59 -4.13
N ILE A 472 -20.43 20.52 -4.88
CA ILE A 472 -21.77 20.03 -5.27
C ILE A 472 -22.07 18.77 -4.45
N GLY A 473 -23.04 18.86 -3.54
CA GLY A 473 -23.60 17.67 -2.88
C GLY A 473 -24.48 16.87 -3.84
N TYR A 474 -24.54 15.55 -3.68
CA TYR A 474 -25.64 14.78 -4.29
C TYR A 474 -26.94 15.24 -3.62
N GLN A 475 -27.76 16.01 -4.33
CA GLN A 475 -29.16 16.12 -3.98
C GLN A 475 -29.76 14.72 -4.18
N ALA A 476 -30.28 14.13 -3.11
CA ALA A 476 -31.16 12.99 -3.24
C ALA A 476 -32.33 13.45 -4.11
N LEU A 477 -32.39 12.96 -5.34
CA LEU A 477 -33.61 12.97 -6.13
C LEU A 477 -34.60 12.07 -5.39
N TRP A 478 -35.35 12.67 -4.46
CA TRP A 478 -36.63 12.13 -4.06
C TRP A 478 -37.57 12.39 -5.24
N ALA A 479 -38.15 11.32 -5.77
CA ALA A 479 -39.25 11.39 -6.70
C ALA A 479 -40.26 10.29 -6.33
N PRO A 480 -41.55 10.57 -6.50
CA PRO A 480 -42.37 11.49 -5.71
C PRO A 480 -42.81 10.89 -4.37
#